data_AF-A0A4C1V8U3-F1
#
_entry.id   AF-A0A4C1V8U3-F1
#
_cell.length_a   1.000
_cell.length_b   1.000
_cell.length_c   1.000
_cell.angle_alpha   90.00
_cell.angle_beta   90.00
_cell.angle_gamma   90.00
#
_symmetry.space_group_name_H-M   'P 1'
#
loop_
_entity.id
_entity.type
_entity.pdbx_description
1 polymer ?
#
loop_
_entity_poly.entity_id
_entity_poly.type
_entity_poly.pdbx_seq_one_letter_code
_entity_poly.pdbx_strand_id
1 'polypeptide(L)'
;MMEKCLNFLKEYKDESLTKVLIAARDIAEQTEMILKFEPIRARKKKKMFSYENEDNAPTDSEILFRTNVFYPMLDTAINSIETRFMQLSIINDSWNFLYDLNKTNDNLKEACLKLEKILTHDDKCDISGLDLSREIICLQVFKY
;
A
#
# COMPACT_ATOMS: atom_id res chain seq x y z
N MET A 1 1.41 -3.67 -13.00
CA MET A 1 0.03 -3.37 -12.54
C MET A 1 0.05 -2.58 -11.24
N MET A 2 0.74 -3.08 -10.20
CA MET A 2 0.83 -2.43 -8.88
C MET A 2 1.49 -1.03 -8.88
N GLU A 3 2.56 -0.83 -9.65
CA GLU A 3 3.21 0.49 -9.80
C GLU A 3 2.27 1.53 -10.41
N LYS A 4 1.46 1.12 -11.40
CA LYS A 4 0.42 1.98 -11.98
C LYS A 4 -0.62 2.39 -10.94
N CYS A 5 -1.00 1.48 -10.02
CA CYS A 5 -1.92 1.79 -8.93
C CYS A 5 -1.31 2.77 -7.92
N LEU A 6 -0.02 2.61 -7.59
CA LEU A 6 0.68 3.53 -6.68
C LEU A 6 0.76 4.94 -7.28
N ASN A 7 1.15 5.04 -8.55
CA ASN A 7 1.23 6.33 -9.27
C ASN A 7 -0.16 6.97 -9.36
N PHE A 8 -1.19 6.19 -9.70
CA PHE A 8 -2.57 6.67 -9.70
C PHE A 8 -2.97 7.27 -8.35
N LEU A 9 -2.68 6.62 -7.23
CA LEU A 9 -3.04 7.14 -5.90
C LEU A 9 -2.26 8.42 -5.54
N LYS A 10 -0.98 8.51 -5.93
CA LYS A 10 -0.15 9.71 -5.74
C LYS A 10 -0.72 10.90 -6.54
N GLU A 11 -1.01 10.70 -7.82
CA GLU A 11 -1.65 11.71 -8.68
C GLU A 11 -3.06 12.07 -8.18
N TYR A 12 -3.82 11.08 -7.72
CA TYR A 12 -5.14 11.30 -7.13
C TYR A 12 -5.02 12.21 -5.91
N LYS A 13 -4.08 11.99 -5.00
CA LYS A 13 -3.92 12.85 -3.80
C LYS A 13 -3.76 14.35 -4.14
N ASP A 14 -3.08 14.68 -5.24
CA ASP A 14 -2.76 16.06 -5.60
C ASP A 14 -3.90 16.78 -6.36
N GLU A 15 -4.65 16.08 -7.21
CA GLU A 15 -5.65 16.70 -8.09
C GLU A 15 -7.13 16.38 -7.78
N SER A 16 -7.41 15.49 -6.81
CA SER A 16 -8.70 14.78 -6.84
C SER A 16 -9.82 15.33 -5.99
N LEU A 17 -9.60 16.18 -4.98
CA LEU A 17 -10.70 16.49 -4.05
C LEU A 17 -11.93 17.05 -4.78
N THR A 18 -11.71 17.95 -5.75
CA THR A 18 -12.78 18.50 -6.59
C THR A 18 -13.44 17.42 -7.44
N LYS A 19 -12.65 16.50 -8.02
CA LYS A 19 -13.16 15.36 -8.82
C LYS A 19 -13.99 14.40 -7.95
N VAL A 20 -13.56 14.16 -6.71
CA VAL A 20 -14.28 13.33 -5.72
C VAL A 20 -15.60 13.96 -5.34
N LEU A 21 -15.61 15.27 -5.07
CA LEU A 21 -16.82 15.99 -4.73
C LEU A 21 -17.83 16.03 -5.89
N ILE A 22 -17.35 16.14 -7.14
CA ILE A 22 -18.19 16.03 -8.34
C ILE A 22 -18.78 14.61 -8.43
N ALA A 23 -17.96 13.57 -8.35
CA ALA A 23 -18.44 12.19 -8.40
C ALA A 23 -19.42 11.86 -7.25
N ALA A 24 -19.16 12.37 -6.05
CA ALA A 24 -20.06 12.22 -4.91
C ALA A 24 -21.39 12.94 -5.14
N ARG A 25 -21.37 14.13 -5.75
CA ARG A 25 -22.59 14.84 -6.16
C ARG A 25 -23.39 14.02 -7.17
N ASP A 26 -22.74 13.51 -8.21
CA ASP A 26 -23.41 12.71 -9.25
C ASP A 26 -24.09 11.46 -8.65
N ILE A 27 -23.41 10.78 -7.72
CA ILE A 27 -23.97 9.63 -6.99
C ILE A 27 -25.16 10.07 -6.12
N ALA A 28 -25.04 11.18 -5.39
CA ALA A 28 -26.11 11.67 -4.53
C ALA A 28 -27.35 12.09 -5.33
N GLU A 29 -27.18 12.68 -6.51
CA GLU A 29 -28.28 12.99 -7.42
C GLU A 29 -28.96 11.71 -7.92
N GLN A 30 -28.20 10.66 -8.26
CA GLN A 30 -28.74 9.37 -8.67
C GLN A 30 -29.48 8.63 -7.55
N THR A 31 -29.08 8.81 -6.30
CA THR A 31 -29.68 8.14 -5.13
C THR A 31 -30.70 9.00 -4.41
N GLU A 32 -31.06 10.17 -4.95
CA GLU A 32 -31.94 11.17 -4.33
C GLU A 32 -31.50 11.57 -2.90
N MET A 33 -30.19 11.52 -2.64
CA MET A 33 -29.59 11.89 -1.35
C MET A 33 -29.18 13.36 -1.34
N ILE A 34 -29.32 14.00 -0.17
CA ILE A 34 -28.85 15.37 0.03
C ILE A 34 -27.35 15.35 0.30
N LEU A 35 -26.57 15.91 -0.63
CA LEU A 35 -25.13 16.09 -0.46
C LEU A 35 -24.85 17.36 0.36
N LYS A 36 -24.68 17.22 1.67
CA LYS A 36 -24.33 18.34 2.56
C LYS A 36 -23.37 17.90 3.65
N PHE A 37 -22.30 18.68 3.85
CA PHE A 37 -21.49 18.57 5.06
C PHE A 37 -22.24 19.24 6.22
N GLU A 38 -22.66 18.45 7.20
CA GLU A 38 -23.33 19.00 8.38
C GLU A 38 -22.36 19.89 9.17
N PRO A 39 -22.82 21.07 9.63
CA PRO A 39 -21.97 21.98 10.37
C PRO A 39 -21.61 21.35 11.72
N ILE A 40 -20.31 21.34 12.03
CA ILE A 40 -19.83 20.81 13.29
C ILE A 40 -19.99 21.88 14.35
N ARG A 41 -20.64 21.54 15.47
CA ARG A 41 -20.83 22.48 16.58
C ARG A 41 -19.48 22.76 17.25
N ALA A 42 -19.04 24.02 17.23
CA ALA A 42 -17.90 24.45 18.01
C ALA A 42 -18.12 24.17 19.50
N ARG A 43 -17.22 23.39 20.11
CA ARG A 43 -17.29 23.05 21.53
C ARG A 43 -16.95 24.28 22.36
N LYS A 44 -17.95 24.88 23.00
CA LYS A 44 -17.71 25.93 24.01
C LYS A 44 -17.30 25.28 25.33
N LYS A 45 -16.07 25.54 25.79
CA LYS A 45 -15.63 25.23 27.15
C LYS A 45 -15.86 26.44 28.04
N LYS A 46 -16.29 26.19 29.29
CA LYS A 46 -16.41 27.26 30.30
C LYS A 46 -15.01 27.78 30.61
N LYS A 47 -14.80 29.08 30.48
CA LYS A 47 -13.57 29.74 30.91
C LYS A 47 -13.63 30.06 32.40
N MET A 48 -12.53 29.86 33.10
CA MET A 48 -12.41 30.25 34.52
C MET A 48 -11.72 31.60 34.67
N PHE A 49 -10.88 31.97 33.71
CA PHE A 49 -10.14 33.24 33.70
C PHE A 49 -10.29 33.97 32.37
N SER A 50 -10.22 35.31 32.40
CA SER A 50 -10.41 36.17 31.23
C SER A 50 -9.28 36.11 30.20
N TYR A 51 -8.09 35.65 30.60
CA TYR A 51 -6.94 35.47 29.71
C TYR A 51 -6.94 34.13 28.96
N GLU A 52 -7.90 33.24 29.24
CA GLU A 52 -8.02 31.98 28.51
C GLU A 52 -8.50 32.25 27.08
N ASN A 53 -7.74 31.79 26.09
CA ASN A 53 -8.12 31.90 24.68
C ASN A 53 -9.30 30.95 24.35
N GLU A 54 -10.10 31.31 23.34
CA GLU A 54 -11.10 30.38 22.81
C GLU A 54 -10.43 29.24 22.04
N ASP A 55 -10.96 28.04 22.20
CA ASP A 55 -10.56 26.86 21.44
C ASP A 55 -11.12 27.02 20.02
N ASN A 56 -10.36 27.69 19.14
CA ASN A 56 -10.73 27.95 17.74
C ASN A 56 -10.51 26.70 16.89
N ALA A 57 -11.19 25.61 17.20
CA ALA A 57 -11.21 24.45 16.32
C ALA A 57 -11.85 24.85 14.97
N PRO A 58 -11.31 24.38 13.82
CA PRO A 58 -11.94 24.62 12.52
C PRO A 58 -13.40 24.18 12.59
N THR A 59 -14.32 25.07 12.24
CA THR A 59 -15.77 24.77 12.24
C THR A 59 -16.26 24.34 10.85
N ASP A 60 -15.44 24.59 9.83
CA ASP A 60 -15.71 24.18 8.46
C ASP A 60 -15.62 22.66 8.34
N SER A 61 -16.78 22.05 8.11
CA SER A 61 -16.95 20.60 8.01
C SER A 61 -16.27 20.02 6.77
N GLU A 62 -16.13 20.79 5.68
CA GLU A 62 -15.41 20.35 4.48
C GLU A 62 -13.90 20.28 4.73
N ILE A 63 -13.34 21.32 5.38
CA ILE A 63 -11.93 21.33 5.76
C ILE A 63 -11.62 20.17 6.72
N LEU A 64 -12.48 19.94 7.71
CA LEU A 64 -12.32 18.83 8.66
C LEU A 64 -12.41 17.47 7.98
N PHE A 65 -13.34 17.28 7.04
CA PHE A 65 -13.40 16.04 6.25
C PHE A 65 -12.11 15.84 5.46
N ARG A 66 -11.63 16.90 4.80
CA ARG A 66 -10.41 16.86 3.98
C ARG A 66 -9.19 16.48 4.82
N THR A 67 -8.99 17.11 5.98
CA THR A 67 -7.80 16.91 6.82
C THR A 67 -7.86 15.63 7.64
N ASN A 68 -9.03 15.23 8.11
CA ASN A 68 -9.15 14.14 9.10
C ASN A 68 -9.56 12.81 8.48
N VAL A 69 -10.15 12.83 7.28
CA VAL A 69 -10.63 11.62 6.59
C VAL A 69 -9.92 11.46 5.26
N PHE A 70 -10.06 12.42 4.36
CA PHE A 70 -9.63 12.26 2.96
C PHE A 70 -8.11 12.04 2.83
N TYR A 71 -7.30 12.96 3.36
CA TYR A 71 -5.85 12.83 3.29
C TYR A 71 -5.31 11.63 4.08
N PRO A 72 -5.71 11.42 5.34
CA PRO A 72 -5.23 10.27 6.11
C PRO A 72 -5.59 8.93 5.45
N MET A 73 -6.77 8.81 4.83
CA MET A 73 -7.18 7.61 4.11
C MET A 73 -6.27 7.35 2.90
N LEU A 74 -6.01 8.37 2.08
CA LEU A 74 -5.13 8.24 0.92
C LEU A 74 -3.69 7.95 1.33
N ASP A 75 -3.18 8.64 2.36
CA ASP A 75 -1.83 8.40 2.88
C ASP A 75 -1.67 6.98 3.40
N THR A 76 -2.69 6.47 4.10
CA THR A 76 -2.71 5.09 4.57
C THR A 76 -2.70 4.12 3.39
N ALA A 77 -3.53 4.35 2.36
CA ALA A 77 -3.58 3.50 1.18
C ALA A 77 -2.25 3.49 0.42
N ILE A 78 -1.65 4.68 0.19
CA ILE A 78 -0.36 4.84 -0.49
C ILE A 78 0.73 4.09 0.28
N ASN A 79 0.88 4.37 1.59
CA ASN A 79 1.90 3.72 2.42
C ASN A 79 1.71 2.20 2.44
N SER A 80 0.47 1.74 2.54
CA SER A 80 0.15 0.31 2.60
C SER A 80 0.46 -0.42 1.29
N ILE A 81 0.16 0.20 0.15
CA ILE A 81 0.45 -0.35 -1.18
C ILE A 81 1.94 -0.31 -1.48
N GLU A 82 2.61 0.80 -1.18
CA GLU A 82 4.06 0.96 -1.39
C GLU A 82 4.85 -0.07 -0.59
N THR A 83 4.52 -0.25 0.70
CA THR A 83 5.15 -1.26 1.56
C THR A 83 4.96 -2.67 1.00
N ARG A 84 3.72 -3.04 0.66
CA ARG A 84 3.43 -4.37 0.10
C ARG A 84 4.07 -4.59 -1.25
N PHE A 85 4.13 -3.57 -2.09
CA PHE A 85 4.77 -3.64 -3.40
C PHE A 85 6.27 -3.91 -3.28
N MET A 86 6.96 -3.19 -2.39
CA MET A 86 8.39 -3.42 -2.13
C MET A 86 8.64 -4.85 -1.64
N GLN A 87 7.84 -5.34 -0.70
CA GLN A 87 7.94 -6.72 -0.21
C GLN A 87 7.71 -7.75 -1.31
N LEU A 88 6.66 -7.58 -2.11
CA LEU A 88 6.36 -8.47 -3.23
C LEU A 88 7.43 -8.44 -4.32
N SER A 89 8.03 -7.28 -4.59
CA SER A 89 9.15 -7.18 -5.53
C SER A 89 10.34 -7.99 -5.04
N ILE A 90 10.71 -7.83 -3.77
CA ILE A 90 11.82 -8.59 -3.16
C ILE A 90 11.55 -10.09 -3.24
N ILE A 91 10.34 -10.54 -2.88
CA ILE A 91 9.95 -11.95 -2.97
C ILE A 91 10.00 -12.42 -4.43
N ASN A 92 9.43 -11.67 -5.36
CA ASN A 92 9.46 -12.03 -6.77
C ASN A 92 10.89 -12.14 -7.29
N ASP A 93 11.77 -11.18 -6.98
CA ASP A 93 13.15 -11.15 -7.48
C ASP A 93 14.07 -12.22 -6.87
N SER A 94 13.64 -12.86 -5.78
CA SER A 94 14.36 -13.94 -5.11
C SER A 94 13.76 -15.31 -5.39
N TRP A 95 12.43 -15.43 -5.50
CA TRP A 95 11.72 -16.71 -5.66
C TRP A 95 11.15 -16.96 -7.07
N ASN A 96 11.23 -16.00 -8.01
CA ASN A 96 10.61 -16.14 -9.34
C ASN A 96 10.98 -17.42 -10.09
N PHE A 97 12.23 -17.90 -9.96
CA PHE A 97 12.72 -19.07 -10.67
C PHE A 97 12.02 -20.36 -10.23
N LEU A 98 11.40 -20.36 -9.04
CA LEU A 98 10.64 -21.49 -8.51
C LEU A 98 9.20 -21.54 -9.04
N TYR A 99 8.68 -20.46 -9.63
CA TYR A 99 7.30 -20.41 -10.13
C TYR A 99 7.06 -21.24 -11.38
N ASP A 100 8.09 -21.41 -12.21
CA ASP A 100 8.03 -22.26 -13.40
C ASP A 100 9.35 -23.03 -13.55
N LEU A 101 9.41 -24.18 -12.89
CA LEU A 101 10.56 -25.09 -12.94
C LEU A 101 10.78 -25.70 -14.34
N ASN A 102 9.93 -25.42 -15.33
CA ASN A 102 10.14 -25.84 -16.72
C ASN A 102 10.96 -24.81 -17.51
N LYS A 103 10.96 -23.54 -17.08
CA LYS A 103 11.61 -22.42 -17.76
C LYS A 103 12.87 -21.93 -17.05
N THR A 104 13.47 -22.76 -16.21
CA THR A 104 14.68 -22.35 -15.49
C THR A 104 15.80 -22.06 -16.47
N ASN A 105 16.34 -20.85 -16.40
CA ASN A 105 17.46 -20.39 -17.21
C ASN A 105 18.76 -21.13 -16.87
N ASP A 106 19.77 -20.99 -17.73
CA ASP A 106 21.15 -21.49 -17.55
C ASP A 106 21.79 -21.07 -16.21
N ASN A 107 21.22 -20.06 -15.53
CA ASN A 107 21.72 -19.52 -14.26
C ASN A 107 20.98 -20.06 -13.01
N LEU A 108 20.29 -21.22 -13.09
CA LEU A 108 19.56 -21.82 -11.96
C LEU A 108 20.41 -21.93 -10.68
N LYS A 109 21.68 -22.36 -10.81
CA LYS A 109 22.60 -22.48 -9.68
C LYS A 109 22.85 -21.13 -9.00
N GLU A 110 23.04 -20.07 -9.78
CA GLU A 110 23.25 -18.73 -9.24
C GLU A 110 22.00 -18.20 -8.54
N ALA A 111 20.81 -18.47 -9.09
CA ALA A 111 19.54 -18.14 -8.45
C ALA A 111 19.35 -18.87 -7.11
N CYS A 112 19.69 -20.17 -7.04
CA CYS A 112 19.62 -20.94 -5.80
C CYS A 112 20.62 -20.43 -4.74
N LEU A 113 21.86 -20.09 -5.15
CA LEU A 113 22.87 -19.50 -4.25
C LEU A 113 22.47 -18.10 -3.78
N LYS A 114 21.81 -17.31 -4.63
CA LYS A 114 21.24 -16.01 -4.24
C LYS A 114 20.15 -16.20 -3.20
N LEU A 115 19.27 -17.19 -3.38
CA LEU A 115 18.21 -17.50 -2.44
C LEU A 115 18.77 -17.98 -1.10
N GLU A 116 19.78 -18.86 -1.12
CA GLU A 116 20.51 -19.29 0.08
C GLU A 116 20.98 -18.08 0.90
N LYS A 117 21.68 -17.14 0.27
CA LYS A 117 22.17 -15.92 0.94
C LYS A 117 21.04 -15.07 1.53
N ILE A 118 19.89 -14.99 0.86
CA ILE A 118 18.72 -14.23 1.35
C ILE A 118 18.10 -14.90 2.57
N LEU A 119 18.17 -16.22 2.65
CA LEU A 119 17.64 -17.04 3.75
C LEU A 119 18.71 -17.40 4.80
N THR A 120 19.89 -16.79 4.72
CA THR A 120 20.92 -16.92 5.74
C THR A 120 20.74 -15.79 6.76
N HIS A 121 20.58 -16.16 8.02
CA HIS A 121 20.67 -15.23 9.14
C HIS A 121 21.85 -15.63 10.03
N ASP A 122 22.79 -14.71 10.20
CA ASP A 122 24.12 -14.98 10.78
C ASP A 122 24.84 -16.13 10.05
N ASP A 123 25.09 -17.24 10.75
CA ASP A 123 25.74 -18.44 10.20
C ASP A 123 24.74 -19.60 9.99
N LYS A 124 23.44 -19.35 10.14
CA LYS A 124 22.39 -20.35 9.95
C LYS A 124 21.66 -20.07 8.64
N CYS A 125 21.68 -21.07 7.76
CA CYS A 125 20.92 -21.03 6.53
C CYS A 125 19.81 -22.07 6.55
N ASP A 126 18.62 -21.69 6.10
CA ASP A 126 17.47 -22.58 6.01
C ASP A 126 17.58 -23.57 4.84
N ILE A 127 18.37 -23.25 3.81
CA ILE A 127 18.51 -24.06 2.60
C ILE A 127 19.95 -24.15 2.14
N SER A 128 20.30 -25.19 1.40
CA SER A 128 21.56 -25.26 0.65
C SER A 128 21.27 -24.94 -0.81
N GLY A 129 21.81 -23.84 -1.34
CA GLY A 129 21.57 -23.44 -2.73
C GLY A 129 22.14 -24.44 -3.72
N LEU A 130 23.24 -25.13 -3.36
CA LEU A 130 23.79 -26.22 -4.17
C LEU A 130 22.86 -27.43 -4.22
N ASP A 131 22.29 -27.84 -3.09
CA ASP A 131 21.42 -29.02 -3.05
C ASP A 131 20.06 -28.71 -3.70
N LEU A 132 19.49 -27.52 -3.43
CA LEU A 132 18.28 -27.05 -4.11
C LEU A 132 18.43 -27.06 -5.63
N SER A 133 19.58 -26.59 -6.15
CA SER A 133 19.83 -26.60 -7.59
C SER A 133 19.84 -28.02 -8.17
N ARG A 134 20.40 -29.00 -7.45
CA ARG A 134 20.44 -30.41 -7.87
C ARG A 134 19.05 -31.03 -7.84
N GLU A 135 18.29 -30.79 -6.77
CA GLU A 135 16.93 -31.29 -6.61
C GLU A 135 16.02 -30.81 -7.75
N ILE A 136 16.08 -29.51 -8.09
CA ILE A 136 15.31 -28.95 -9.20
C ILE A 136 15.69 -29.59 -10.54
N ILE A 137 16.99 -29.79 -10.81
CA ILE A 137 17.46 -30.48 -12.03
C ILE A 137 16.92 -31.91 -12.06
N CYS A 138 16.97 -32.64 -10.96
CA CYS A 138 16.40 -33.99 -10.88
C CYS A 138 14.90 -33.98 -11.19
N LEU A 139 14.13 -33.07 -10.61
CA LEU A 139 12.69 -32.93 -10.87
C LEU A 139 12.37 -32.62 -12.34
N GLN A 140 13.27 -31.94 -13.05
CA GLN A 140 13.10 -31.67 -14.48
C GLN A 140 13.27 -32.92 -15.34
N VAL A 141 14.16 -33.83 -14.95
CA VAL A 141 14.43 -35.07 -15.68
C VAL A 141 13.27 -36.06 -15.57
N PHE A 142 12.47 -35.99 -14.49
CA PHE A 142 11.35 -36.90 -14.23
C PHE A 142 9.99 -36.46 -14.82
N LYS A 143 9.96 -35.55 -15.79
CA LYS A 143 8.70 -35.07 -16.40
C LYS A 143 8.13 -36.10 -17.38
N TYR A 144 6.89 -36.53 -17.12
CA TYR A 144 5.98 -37.20 -18.06
C TYR A 144 5.30 -36.18 -18.98
#